data_AF-A0A9E5LLW5-F1
#
_entry.id   AF-A0A9E5LLW5-F1
#
_cell.length_a   1.000
_cell.length_b   1.000
_cell.length_c   1.000
_cell.angle_alpha   90.00
_cell.angle_beta   90.00
_cell.angle_gamma   90.00
#
_symmetry.space_group_name_H-M   'P 1'
#
loop_
_entity.id
_entity.type
_entity.pdbx_description
1 polymer ?
#
loop_
_entity_poly.entity_id
_entity_poly.type
_entity_poly.pdbx_seq_one_letter_code
_entity_poly.pdbx_strand_id
1 'polypeptide(L)'
;TPVASALAAAHKLGITHRDIKPENILVSKEGRIKIADFGLARGALLGNTMTAESSVILGSVSYLSPEQVQRGVADARSDIYSLGIVLFEILTGQKPYQGDDPVQIAIRHVNERVPAPSTLKSTISAEVDALVLSATDINPDKRPRDAGVLLEQIRELSEKLDPRKRQLSLELDLPPLPLKPAAKEKKSKFSTPAKKEETPVKKEKTAQTKKKQVSARVQRNRRIAALLAIIIGAGIWYGFLGPGSKVVVPSLAGLTVKEATSTLKDLGLSLDVATEEFSEDIPDGKIITSSPAGGGRVSPNGTVDVTISKGKERYAVPNLQGLKQDVAEQQLKDNKLVLG
;
A
#
# COMPACT_ATOMS: atom_id res chain seq x y z
N THR A 1 26.52 13.00 5.10
CA THR A 1 26.54 13.88 3.92
C THR A 1 26.17 13.19 2.60
N PRO A 2 26.66 11.97 2.23
CA PRO A 2 26.42 11.45 0.88
C PRO A 2 24.95 11.08 0.61
N VAL A 3 24.24 10.54 1.61
CA VAL A 3 22.81 10.21 1.52
C VAL A 3 21.98 11.47 1.25
N ALA A 4 22.18 12.53 2.06
CA ALA A 4 21.52 13.81 1.87
C ALA A 4 21.81 14.43 0.49
N SER A 5 23.04 14.29 -0.03
CA SER A 5 23.39 14.76 -1.38
C SER A 5 22.67 14.00 -2.50
N ALA A 6 22.49 12.69 -2.36
CA ALA A 6 21.76 11.90 -3.34
C ALA A 6 20.25 12.22 -3.31
N LEU A 7 19.68 12.41 -2.12
CA LEU A 7 18.29 12.86 -1.97
C LEU A 7 18.08 14.27 -2.50
N ALA A 8 19.01 15.19 -2.27
CA ALA A 8 18.95 16.54 -2.82
C ALA A 8 18.91 16.54 -4.36
N ALA A 9 19.72 15.67 -4.99
CA ALA A 9 19.70 15.49 -6.44
C ALA A 9 18.36 14.94 -6.94
N ALA A 10 17.76 13.98 -6.22
CA ALA A 10 16.45 13.42 -6.56
C ALA A 10 15.32 14.46 -6.40
N HIS A 11 15.31 15.21 -5.29
CA HIS A 11 14.30 16.23 -5.01
C HIS A 11 14.35 17.38 -6.03
N LYS A 12 15.56 17.75 -6.50
CA LYS A 12 15.73 18.74 -7.57
C LYS A 12 15.10 18.30 -8.90
N LEU A 13 15.00 16.99 -9.12
CA LEU A 13 14.32 16.39 -10.28
C LEU A 13 12.82 16.12 -10.01
N GLY A 14 12.30 16.51 -8.84
CA GLY A 14 10.91 16.27 -8.44
C GLY A 14 10.62 14.81 -8.05
N ILE A 15 11.65 14.02 -7.76
CA ILE A 15 11.52 12.61 -7.38
C ILE A 15 11.64 12.49 -5.86
N THR A 16 10.62 11.93 -5.22
CA THR A 16 10.59 11.56 -3.80
C THR A 16 10.87 10.06 -3.65
N HIS A 17 11.69 9.67 -2.68
CA HIS A 17 12.07 8.29 -2.43
C HIS A 17 10.97 7.49 -1.72
N ARG A 18 10.34 8.05 -0.68
CA ARG A 18 9.22 7.48 0.09
C ARG A 18 9.54 6.26 0.98
N ASP A 19 10.80 5.86 1.05
CA ASP A 19 11.25 4.68 1.81
C ASP A 19 12.71 4.81 2.23
N ILE A 20 13.06 5.91 2.89
CA ILE A 20 14.42 6.09 3.39
C ILE A 20 14.58 5.27 4.68
N LYS A 21 15.48 4.30 4.62
CA LYS A 21 15.84 3.41 5.73
C LYS A 21 17.23 2.83 5.53
N PRO A 22 17.92 2.35 6.58
CA PRO A 22 19.29 1.85 6.48
C PRO A 22 19.45 0.72 5.45
N GLU A 23 18.44 -0.14 5.28
CA GLU A 23 18.47 -1.26 4.33
C GLU A 23 18.55 -0.80 2.86
N ASN A 24 18.05 0.40 2.57
CA ASN A 24 18.07 1.01 1.24
C ASN A 24 19.32 1.88 1.01
N ILE A 25 20.23 1.97 2.00
CA ILE A 25 21.48 2.73 1.91
C ILE A 25 22.65 1.74 1.80
N LEU A 26 23.16 1.57 0.58
CA LEU A 26 24.24 0.64 0.27
C LEU A 26 25.61 1.30 0.44
N VAL A 27 26.54 0.59 1.08
CA VAL A 27 27.93 1.01 1.25
C VAL A 27 28.84 0.06 0.49
N SER A 28 29.60 0.58 -0.49
CA SER A 28 30.59 -0.21 -1.24
C SER A 28 31.83 -0.49 -0.40
N LYS A 29 32.63 -1.50 -0.81
CA LYS A 29 33.94 -1.81 -0.20
C LYS A 29 34.91 -0.63 -0.26
N GLU A 30 34.77 0.26 -1.24
CA GLU A 30 35.55 1.49 -1.35
C GLU A 30 34.96 2.68 -0.56
N GLY A 31 33.99 2.43 0.34
CA GLY A 31 33.34 3.47 1.15
C GLY A 31 32.36 4.38 0.41
N ARG A 32 32.03 4.07 -0.85
CA ARG A 32 31.03 4.82 -1.62
C ARG A 32 29.61 4.46 -1.18
N ILE A 33 28.79 5.47 -0.91
CA ILE A 33 27.39 5.31 -0.51
C ILE A 33 26.49 5.44 -1.74
N LYS A 34 25.51 4.54 -1.88
CA LYS A 34 24.47 4.56 -2.91
C LYS A 34 23.11 4.36 -2.26
N ILE A 35 22.09 5.06 -2.75
CA ILE A 35 20.70 4.84 -2.35
C ILE A 35 20.07 3.90 -3.38
N ALA A 36 19.42 2.85 -2.89
CA ALA A 36 18.68 1.86 -3.67
C ALA A 36 17.17 1.97 -3.42
N ASP A 37 16.38 1.41 -4.32
CA ASP A 37 14.93 1.22 -4.14
C ASP A 37 14.12 2.49 -3.85
N PHE A 38 14.23 3.47 -4.75
CA PHE A 38 13.24 4.55 -4.85
C PHE A 38 11.85 3.90 -4.95
N GLY A 39 10.92 4.28 -4.06
CA GLY A 39 9.66 3.60 -3.76
C GLY A 39 8.59 3.56 -4.87
N LEU A 40 9.01 3.34 -6.12
CA LEU A 40 8.20 3.21 -7.33
C LEU A 40 7.13 2.11 -7.23
N ALA A 41 7.32 1.12 -6.35
CA ALA A 41 6.36 0.03 -6.13
C ALA A 41 5.28 0.34 -5.07
N ARG A 42 5.41 1.41 -4.28
CA ARG A 42 4.47 1.71 -3.17
C ARG A 42 3.34 2.67 -3.53
N GLY A 43 3.28 3.11 -4.78
CA GLY A 43 2.43 4.20 -5.26
C GLY A 43 0.91 3.99 -5.26
N ALA A 44 0.36 2.92 -4.68
CA ALA A 44 -1.10 2.70 -4.71
C ALA A 44 -1.72 1.93 -3.54
N LEU A 45 -0.94 1.46 -2.55
CA LEU A 45 -1.46 0.50 -1.55
C LEU A 45 -1.59 1.04 -0.12
N LEU A 46 -1.18 2.28 0.16
CA LEU A 46 -1.33 2.88 1.49
C LEU A 46 -2.72 3.49 1.73
N GLY A 47 -3.58 3.55 0.71
CA GLY A 47 -4.86 4.28 0.78
C GLY A 47 -6.03 3.53 1.41
N ASN A 48 -6.07 2.18 1.40
CA ASN A 48 -7.37 1.51 1.65
C ASN A 48 -7.41 0.24 2.49
N THR A 49 -6.31 -0.38 2.91
CA THR A 49 -6.41 -1.55 3.79
C THR A 49 -5.08 -1.85 4.45
N MET A 50 -4.98 -1.60 5.77
CA MET A 50 -3.98 -2.25 6.61
C MET A 50 -4.36 -3.72 6.81
N THR A 51 -4.40 -4.51 5.74
CA THR A 51 -4.65 -5.96 5.83
C THR A 51 -3.38 -6.69 6.24
N ALA A 52 -3.54 -7.57 7.22
CA ALA A 52 -2.53 -8.23 8.03
C ALA A 52 -1.56 -9.18 7.29
N GLU A 53 -1.49 -9.18 5.96
CA GLU A 53 -0.57 -10.04 5.18
C GLU A 53 0.81 -9.37 4.94
N SER A 54 1.34 -8.75 5.98
CA SER A 54 2.29 -7.66 5.87
C SER A 54 3.59 -7.90 6.65
N SER A 55 4.16 -9.11 6.57
CA SER A 55 5.46 -9.42 7.18
C SER A 55 6.62 -8.58 6.62
N VAL A 56 6.46 -8.03 5.41
CA VAL A 56 7.41 -7.08 4.77
C VAL A 56 7.21 -5.62 5.25
N ILE A 57 6.09 -5.32 5.90
CA ILE A 57 5.77 -3.97 6.41
C ILE A 57 6.37 -3.76 7.80
N LEU A 58 6.65 -4.82 8.57
CA LEU A 58 7.11 -4.76 9.96
C LEU A 58 8.33 -3.84 10.17
N GLY A 59 9.33 -3.91 9.29
CA GLY A 59 10.58 -3.16 9.42
C GLY A 59 10.55 -1.73 8.85
N SER A 60 9.62 -1.43 7.93
CA SER A 60 9.57 -0.13 7.26
C SER A 60 8.80 0.92 8.08
N VAL A 61 7.95 0.49 9.01
CA VAL A 61 7.08 1.38 9.80
C VAL A 61 7.87 2.31 10.73
N SER A 62 9.03 1.86 11.23
CA SER A 62 9.87 2.65 12.16
C SER A 62 10.50 3.90 11.55
N TYR A 63 10.44 4.07 10.22
CA TYR A 63 10.99 5.25 9.53
C TYR A 63 9.91 6.05 8.80
N LEU A 64 8.62 5.68 8.95
CA LEU A 64 7.53 6.39 8.30
C LEU A 64 7.34 7.77 8.90
N SER A 65 7.09 8.73 8.03
CA SER A 65 6.70 10.08 8.45
C SER A 65 5.25 10.13 8.96
N PRO A 66 4.91 11.07 9.86
CA PRO A 66 3.56 11.24 10.39
C PRO A 66 2.50 11.37 9.29
N GLU A 67 2.80 12.13 8.24
CA GLU A 67 1.90 12.34 7.10
C GLU A 67 1.70 11.08 6.23
N GLN A 68 2.71 10.22 6.13
CA GLN A 68 2.57 8.92 5.45
C GLN A 68 1.65 7.99 6.24
N VAL A 69 1.71 8.03 7.57
CA VAL A 69 0.83 7.23 8.44
C VAL A 69 -0.60 7.75 8.42
N GLN A 70 -0.79 9.07 8.54
CA GLN A 70 -2.13 9.67 8.63
C GLN A 70 -2.86 9.76 7.29
N ARG A 71 -2.14 10.13 6.22
CA ARG A 71 -2.75 10.50 4.92
C ARG A 71 -2.31 9.59 3.79
N GLY A 72 -1.31 8.72 3.99
CA GLY A 72 -0.74 7.90 2.92
C GLY A 72 0.01 8.71 1.85
N VAL A 73 0.26 10.01 2.09
CA VAL A 73 0.95 10.90 1.16
C VAL A 73 2.40 11.06 1.59
N ALA A 74 3.31 11.06 0.62
CA ALA A 74 4.73 11.28 0.83
C ALA A 74 5.25 12.37 -0.12
N ASP A 75 5.93 13.37 0.44
CA ASP A 75 6.60 14.43 -0.30
C ASP A 75 8.10 14.49 0.08
N ALA A 76 8.81 15.49 -0.44
CA ALA A 76 10.23 15.69 -0.13
C ALA A 76 10.51 15.85 1.39
N ARG A 77 9.56 16.34 2.18
CA ARG A 77 9.70 16.54 3.63
C ARG A 77 9.45 15.26 4.41
N SER A 78 8.70 14.31 3.83
CA SER A 78 8.60 12.96 4.34
C SER A 78 9.95 12.24 4.31
N ASP A 79 10.68 12.36 3.20
CA ASP A 79 12.04 11.77 3.08
C ASP A 79 13.03 12.38 4.09
N ILE A 80 12.87 13.67 4.40
CA ILE A 80 13.69 14.37 5.41
C ILE A 80 13.42 13.84 6.80
N TYR A 81 12.15 13.58 7.13
CA TYR A 81 11.79 12.97 8.41
C TYR A 81 12.43 11.59 8.55
N SER A 82 12.27 10.72 7.55
CA SER A 82 12.86 9.38 7.55
C SER A 82 14.39 9.44 7.64
N LEU A 83 15.04 10.37 6.94
CA LEU A 83 16.48 10.60 7.06
C LEU A 83 16.88 11.09 8.46
N GLY A 84 16.05 11.89 9.12
CA GLY A 84 16.23 12.32 10.50
C GLY A 84 16.18 11.17 11.49
N ILE A 85 15.26 10.21 11.30
CA ILE A 85 15.20 8.97 12.09
C ILE A 85 16.46 8.12 11.87
N VAL A 86 16.90 7.96 10.61
CA VAL A 86 18.15 7.26 10.28
C VAL A 86 19.35 7.96 10.93
N LEU A 87 19.38 9.29 10.93
CA LEU A 87 20.44 10.05 11.59
C LEU A 87 20.45 9.83 13.10
N PHE A 88 19.28 9.83 13.75
CA PHE A 88 19.15 9.51 15.17
C PHE A 88 19.70 8.11 15.49
N GLU A 89 19.36 7.11 14.67
CA GLU A 89 19.83 5.74 14.85
C GLU A 89 21.34 5.60 14.63
N ILE A 90 21.91 6.26 13.62
CA ILE A 90 23.37 6.25 13.40
C ILE A 90 24.12 6.87 14.59
N LEU A 91 23.55 7.89 15.23
CA LEU A 91 24.21 8.60 16.33
C LEU A 91 24.11 7.84 17.66
N THR A 92 22.94 7.25 17.93
CA THR A 92 22.62 6.62 19.22
C THR A 92 22.78 5.10 19.21
N GLY A 93 22.79 4.47 18.02
CA GLY A 93 22.78 3.03 17.83
C GLY A 93 21.40 2.38 18.01
N GLN A 94 20.36 3.17 18.29
CA GLN A 94 19.00 2.70 18.57
C GLN A 94 17.95 3.57 17.87
N LYS A 95 16.80 2.99 17.56
CA LYS A 95 15.66 3.72 16.99
C LYS A 95 14.97 4.56 18.07
N PRO A 96 14.38 5.72 17.73
CA PRO A 96 13.70 6.57 18.71
C PRO A 96 12.43 5.92 19.27
N TYR A 97 11.73 5.13 18.45
CA TYR A 97 10.58 4.33 18.88
C TYR A 97 10.86 2.85 18.66
N GLN A 98 10.65 2.06 19.71
CA GLN A 98 10.77 0.60 19.70
C GLN A 98 9.48 -0.01 20.26
N GLY A 99 9.10 -1.17 19.71
CA GLY A 99 7.92 -1.91 20.11
C GLY A 99 7.73 -3.14 19.23
N ASP A 100 6.97 -4.11 19.76
CA ASP A 100 6.71 -5.36 19.04
C ASP A 100 5.57 -5.21 18.02
N ASP A 101 4.64 -4.28 18.27
CA ASP A 101 3.53 -3.98 17.37
C ASP A 101 3.87 -2.80 16.43
N PRO A 102 3.96 -3.03 15.11
CA PRO A 102 4.21 -1.99 14.13
C PRO A 102 3.16 -0.88 14.15
N VAL A 103 1.88 -1.22 14.41
CA VAL A 103 0.80 -0.23 14.42
C VAL A 103 1.03 0.78 15.55
N GLN A 104 1.51 0.31 16.71
CA GLN A 104 1.86 1.20 17.82
C GLN A 104 3.04 2.12 17.47
N ILE A 105 4.07 1.59 16.80
CA ILE A 105 5.20 2.42 16.34
C ILE A 105 4.71 3.50 15.37
N ALA A 106 3.82 3.16 14.43
CA ALA A 106 3.24 4.13 13.50
C ALA A 106 2.47 5.25 14.23
N ILE A 107 1.67 4.89 15.24
CA ILE A 107 0.92 5.86 16.05
C ILE A 107 1.87 6.77 16.85
N ARG A 108 2.99 6.25 17.36
CA ARG A 108 3.99 7.06 18.07
C ARG A 108 4.61 8.13 17.19
N HIS A 109 4.92 7.83 15.92
CA HIS A 109 5.40 8.84 14.98
C HIS A 109 4.43 10.02 14.83
N VAL A 110 3.12 9.78 14.96
CA VAL A 110 2.10 10.82 14.82
C VAL A 110 1.92 11.64 16.10
N ASN A 111 1.97 10.98 17.26
CA ASN A 111 1.56 11.59 18.53
C ASN A 111 2.72 12.00 19.45
N GLU A 112 3.86 11.33 19.34
CA GLU A 112 5.02 11.55 20.20
C GLU A 112 6.10 12.32 19.45
N ARG A 113 6.92 13.07 20.20
CA ARG A 113 8.10 13.76 19.65
C ARG A 113 9.32 12.86 19.74
N VAL A 114 10.18 12.93 18.74
CA VAL A 114 11.45 12.20 18.74
C VAL A 114 12.34 12.78 19.86
N PRO A 115 12.92 11.95 20.75
CA PRO A 115 13.81 12.44 21.80
C PRO A 115 15.09 13.03 21.20
N ALA A 116 15.75 13.92 21.93
CA ALA A 116 17.06 14.43 21.52
C ALA A 116 18.11 13.31 21.60
N PRO A 117 18.99 13.15 20.59
CA PRO A 117 20.08 12.17 20.63
C PRO A 117 20.94 12.23 21.90
N SER A 118 21.20 13.44 22.42
CA SER A 118 21.94 13.66 23.67
C SER A 118 21.30 13.02 24.91
N THR A 119 19.99 12.75 24.89
CA THR A 119 19.29 12.06 25.97
C THR A 119 19.77 10.61 26.13
N LEU A 120 20.14 9.97 25.01
CA LEU A 120 20.71 8.61 25.01
C LEU A 120 22.24 8.64 25.09
N LYS A 121 22.89 9.63 24.48
CA LYS A 121 24.34 9.71 24.41
C LYS A 121 24.83 11.14 24.64
N SER A 122 25.27 11.42 25.86
CA SER A 122 25.73 12.75 26.32
C SER A 122 26.94 13.33 25.56
N THR A 123 27.65 12.51 24.78
CA THR A 123 28.77 12.96 23.92
C THR A 123 28.31 13.80 22.73
N ILE A 124 27.01 13.80 22.41
CA ILE A 124 26.45 14.53 21.27
C ILE A 124 26.21 15.99 21.67
N SER A 125 26.60 16.92 20.80
CA SER A 125 26.42 18.36 21.04
C SER A 125 24.98 18.81 20.78
N ALA A 126 24.56 19.89 21.46
CA ALA A 126 23.23 20.47 21.30
C ALA A 126 22.92 20.94 19.86
N GLU A 127 23.94 21.28 19.07
CA GLU A 127 23.76 21.64 17.65
C GLU A 127 23.33 20.42 16.81
N VAL A 128 23.86 19.22 17.11
CA VAL A 128 23.45 17.97 16.44
C VAL A 128 22.03 17.59 16.85
N ASP A 129 21.66 17.81 18.11
CA ASP A 129 20.29 17.60 18.57
C ASP A 129 19.30 18.49 17.81
N ALA A 130 19.63 19.78 17.67
CA ALA A 130 18.80 20.74 16.95
C ALA A 130 18.59 20.33 15.49
N LEU A 131 19.63 19.80 14.83
CA LEU A 131 19.54 19.28 13.47
C LEU A 131 18.56 18.09 13.39
N VAL A 132 18.72 17.08 14.26
CA VAL A 132 17.84 15.90 14.27
C VAL A 132 16.40 16.28 14.60
N LEU A 133 16.18 17.15 15.59
CA LEU A 133 14.85 17.61 15.99
C LEU A 133 14.18 18.43 14.88
N SER A 134 14.93 19.27 14.16
CA SER A 134 14.39 20.03 13.03
C SER A 134 13.98 19.13 11.86
N ALA A 135 14.72 18.04 11.60
CA ALA A 135 14.38 17.08 10.56
C ALA A 135 13.18 16.20 10.97
N THR A 136 12.99 15.94 12.26
CA THR A 136 11.97 15.02 12.81
C THR A 136 10.76 15.72 13.44
N ASP A 137 10.52 16.99 13.13
CA ASP A 137 9.32 17.68 13.63
C ASP A 137 8.03 17.03 13.09
N ILE A 138 6.98 16.95 13.90
CA ILE A 138 5.70 16.37 13.49
C ILE A 138 5.08 17.20 12.35
N ASN A 139 5.24 18.52 12.38
CA ASN A 139 4.75 19.40 11.33
C ASN A 139 5.74 19.45 10.15
N PRO A 140 5.35 19.00 8.94
CA PRO A 140 6.23 19.03 7.76
C PRO A 140 6.73 20.42 7.38
N ASP A 141 5.96 21.48 7.65
CA ASP A 141 6.36 22.86 7.33
C ASP A 141 7.48 23.40 8.21
N LYS A 142 7.71 22.79 9.39
CA LYS A 142 8.81 23.16 10.28
C LYS A 142 10.12 22.45 9.93
N ARG A 143 10.04 21.40 9.10
CA ARG A 143 11.22 20.67 8.61
C ARG A 143 11.93 21.49 7.53
N PRO A 144 13.22 21.20 7.26
CA PRO A 144 13.87 21.67 6.04
C PRO A 144 13.00 21.40 4.82
N ARG A 145 12.95 22.36 3.88
CA ARG A 145 12.04 22.26 2.73
C ARG A 145 12.37 21.07 1.81
N ASP A 146 13.65 20.78 1.65
CA ASP A 146 14.17 19.70 0.83
C ASP A 146 15.49 19.17 1.43
N ALA A 147 15.97 18.06 0.88
CA ALA A 147 17.23 17.44 1.30
C ALA A 147 18.47 18.32 0.96
N GLY A 148 18.34 19.31 0.09
CA GLY A 148 19.39 20.29 -0.20
C GLY A 148 19.61 21.23 0.97
N VAL A 149 18.53 21.76 1.55
CA VAL A 149 18.60 22.60 2.77
C VAL A 149 19.20 21.81 3.93
N LEU A 150 18.73 20.57 4.15
CA LEU A 150 19.29 19.72 5.20
C LEU A 150 20.77 19.38 4.95
N LEU A 151 21.17 19.13 3.70
CA LEU A 151 22.57 18.87 3.35
C LEU A 151 23.47 20.04 3.75
N GLU A 152 23.04 21.27 3.50
CA GLU A 152 23.82 22.45 3.83
C GLU A 152 23.96 22.60 5.34
N GLN A 153 22.88 22.41 6.11
CA GLN A 153 22.95 22.39 7.58
C GLN A 153 23.91 21.32 8.11
N ILE A 154 23.90 20.11 7.51
CA ILE A 154 24.85 19.04 7.88
C ILE A 154 26.29 19.44 7.55
N ARG A 155 26.53 20.12 6.43
CA ARG A 155 27.87 20.58 6.03
C ARG A 155 28.38 21.65 6.97
N GLU A 156 27.59 22.70 7.23
CA GLU A 156 27.92 23.76 8.17
C GLU A 156 28.26 23.19 9.54
N LEU A 157 27.45 22.23 10.04
CA LEU A 157 27.70 21.57 11.30
C LEU A 157 28.97 20.70 11.28
N SER A 158 29.20 19.97 10.19
CA SER A 158 30.43 19.18 10.02
C SER A 158 31.67 20.06 9.96
N GLU A 159 31.59 21.26 9.40
CA GLU A 159 32.70 22.21 9.32
C GLU A 159 33.03 22.80 10.70
N LYS A 160 32.00 23.14 11.49
CA LYS A 160 32.19 23.60 12.88
C LYS A 160 32.85 22.53 13.75
N LEU A 161 32.45 21.27 13.59
CA LEU A 161 32.96 20.15 14.38
C LEU A 161 34.38 19.74 13.98
N ASP A 162 34.76 19.89 12.71
CA ASP A 162 36.07 19.51 12.20
C ASP A 162 36.62 20.52 11.17
N PRO A 163 37.17 21.66 11.62
CA PRO A 163 37.67 22.72 10.74
C PRO A 163 38.87 22.27 9.87
N ARG A 164 39.52 21.16 10.20
CA ARG A 164 40.68 20.63 9.45
C ARG A 164 40.28 19.98 8.12
N LYS A 165 39.03 19.52 7.96
CA LYS A 165 38.55 18.95 6.69
C LYS A 165 38.57 19.93 5.52
N ARG A 166 38.38 21.23 5.79
CA ARG A 166 38.35 22.27 4.76
C ARG A 166 39.71 22.45 4.09
N GLN A 167 40.81 22.28 4.84
CA GLN A 167 42.17 22.40 4.32
C GLN A 167 42.47 21.35 3.24
N LEU A 168 41.90 20.15 3.36
CA LEU A 168 42.06 19.06 2.37
C LEU A 168 41.13 19.21 1.15
N SER A 169 39.97 19.85 1.29
CA SER A 169 39.05 20.08 0.16
C SER A 169 39.47 21.23 -0.75
N LEU A 170 40.23 22.22 -0.25
CA LEU A 170 40.72 23.33 -1.07
C LEU A 170 41.85 22.93 -2.03
N GLU A 171 42.57 21.83 -1.78
CA GLU A 171 43.64 21.33 -2.68
C GLU A 171 43.10 20.65 -3.95
N LEU A 172 41.78 20.39 -4.04
CA LEU A 172 41.18 19.67 -5.18
C LEU A 172 40.55 20.57 -6.26
N ASP A 173 40.53 21.89 -6.08
CA ASP A 173 40.06 22.87 -7.07
C ASP A 173 41.16 23.25 -8.09
N LEU A 174 42.00 22.29 -8.48
CA LEU A 174 42.81 22.42 -9.69
C LEU A 174 41.88 22.24 -10.89
N PRO A 175 41.85 23.18 -11.87
CA PRO A 175 41.05 23.01 -13.08
C PRO A 175 41.44 21.70 -13.77
N PRO A 176 40.49 20.95 -14.36
CA PRO A 176 40.81 19.69 -15.01
C PRO A 176 41.88 19.93 -16.07
N LEU A 177 43.05 19.31 -15.89
CA LEU A 177 44.12 19.34 -16.88
C LEU A 177 43.55 18.84 -18.21
N PRO A 178 43.81 19.55 -19.33
CA PRO A 178 43.30 19.13 -20.63
C PRO A 178 43.81 17.72 -20.95
N LEU A 179 42.88 16.80 -21.17
CA LEU A 179 43.18 15.42 -21.58
C LEU A 179 44.00 15.46 -22.88
N LYS A 180 45.25 14.98 -22.79
CA LYS A 180 46.16 14.82 -23.92
C LYS A 180 45.51 13.88 -24.96
N PRO A 181 45.45 14.25 -26.25
CA PRO A 181 44.83 13.40 -27.25
C PRO A 181 45.63 12.11 -27.42
N ALA A 182 44.94 10.98 -27.38
CA ALA A 182 45.52 9.66 -27.64
C ALA A 182 46.18 9.63 -29.03
N ALA A 183 47.37 9.04 -29.07
CA ALA A 183 48.21 8.93 -30.25
C ALA A 183 47.48 8.24 -31.42
N LYS A 184 47.54 8.88 -32.59
CA LYS A 184 47.10 8.32 -33.87
C LYS A 184 48.12 7.30 -34.37
N GLU A 185 47.68 6.07 -34.62
CA GLU A 185 48.40 5.12 -35.46
C GLU A 185 48.23 5.44 -36.97
N LYS A 186 49.39 5.63 -37.59
CA LYS A 186 49.84 5.36 -38.98
C LYS A 186 48.94 5.71 -40.19
N LYS A 187 49.44 6.77 -40.84
CA LYS A 187 49.33 7.22 -42.24
C LYS A 187 49.11 6.13 -43.32
N SER A 188 48.20 6.40 -44.25
CA SER A 188 48.39 6.09 -45.68
C SER A 188 48.02 7.29 -46.57
N LYS A 189 49.07 7.78 -47.25
CA LYS A 189 49.21 8.54 -48.51
C LYS A 189 48.12 9.53 -48.96
N PHE A 190 48.54 10.80 -49.00
CA PHE A 190 47.99 11.88 -49.83
C PHE A 190 48.25 11.65 -51.33
N SER A 191 47.30 12.04 -52.18
CA SER A 191 47.56 12.60 -53.51
C SER A 191 46.59 13.76 -53.82
N THR A 192 47.15 14.96 -53.74
CA THR A 192 46.95 16.20 -54.53
C THR A 192 45.58 16.90 -54.70
N PRO A 193 45.57 18.26 -54.78
CA PRO A 193 44.37 19.11 -54.71
C PRO A 193 44.01 19.76 -56.06
N ALA A 194 42.74 20.09 -56.30
CA ALA A 194 42.35 21.18 -57.22
C ALA A 194 40.84 21.53 -57.20
N LYS A 195 40.58 22.81 -56.90
CA LYS A 195 39.71 23.76 -57.62
C LYS A 195 38.19 23.85 -57.32
N LYS A 196 37.80 25.12 -57.21
CA LYS A 196 36.49 25.77 -56.97
C LYS A 196 35.40 25.36 -57.97
N GLU A 197 34.13 25.39 -57.55
CA GLU A 197 33.01 26.08 -58.23
C GLU A 197 31.70 26.04 -57.42
N GLU A 198 30.72 26.83 -57.87
CA GLU A 198 29.70 27.60 -57.12
C GLU A 198 28.37 26.88 -56.79
N THR A 199 27.56 27.56 -55.96
CA THR A 199 26.16 27.41 -55.47
C THR A 199 25.09 26.80 -56.41
N PRO A 200 23.82 26.41 -56.02
CA PRO A 200 23.01 26.86 -54.86
C PRO A 200 22.05 25.83 -54.17
N VAL A 201 21.50 26.29 -53.03
CA VAL A 201 20.30 25.90 -52.25
C VAL A 201 19.36 24.81 -52.82
N LYS A 202 19.09 23.76 -52.02
CA LYS A 202 17.88 22.94 -52.11
C LYS A 202 17.29 22.60 -50.73
N LYS A 203 16.03 23.01 -50.58
CA LYS A 203 15.11 22.96 -49.43
C LYS A 203 15.19 21.67 -48.60
N GLU A 204 15.26 21.83 -47.27
CA GLU A 204 15.02 20.77 -46.29
C GLU A 204 13.63 20.17 -46.50
N LYS A 205 13.59 18.89 -46.84
CA LYS A 205 12.42 18.04 -46.63
C LYS A 205 12.73 17.17 -45.41
N THR A 206 11.84 17.27 -44.43
CA THR A 206 11.67 16.46 -43.23
C THR A 206 12.18 15.02 -43.41
N ALA A 207 13.36 14.73 -42.86
CA ALA A 207 13.88 13.37 -42.80
C ALA A 207 13.20 12.61 -41.67
N GLN A 208 12.28 11.72 -42.04
CA GLN A 208 11.66 10.73 -41.18
C GLN A 208 12.73 9.96 -40.39
N THR A 209 12.68 10.05 -39.07
CA THR A 209 13.56 9.29 -38.17
C THR A 209 13.18 7.81 -38.28
N LYS A 210 14.06 7.00 -38.90
CA LYS A 210 13.89 5.54 -39.00
C LYS A 210 13.72 4.95 -37.60
N LYS A 211 12.57 4.30 -37.35
CA LYS A 211 12.32 3.50 -36.14
C LYS A 211 13.45 2.47 -36.00
N LYS A 212 14.26 2.57 -34.93
CA LYS A 212 15.23 1.54 -34.56
C LYS A 212 14.50 0.20 -34.44
N GLN A 213 14.90 -0.77 -35.24
CA GLN A 213 14.36 -2.12 -35.19
C GLN A 213 14.73 -2.73 -33.83
N VAL A 214 13.70 -3.04 -33.05
CA VAL A 214 13.83 -3.63 -31.71
C VAL A 214 14.39 -5.05 -31.87
N SER A 215 15.47 -5.37 -31.16
CA SER A 215 16.15 -6.67 -31.23
C SER A 215 15.17 -7.83 -30.94
N ALA A 216 15.36 -8.96 -31.62
CA ALA A 216 14.46 -10.12 -31.54
C ALA A 216 14.25 -10.62 -30.09
N ARG A 217 15.24 -10.43 -29.21
CA ARG A 217 15.17 -10.76 -27.78
C ARG A 217 14.20 -9.86 -27.01
N VAL A 218 14.15 -8.57 -27.33
CA VAL A 218 13.21 -7.61 -26.70
C VAL A 218 11.79 -7.84 -27.23
N GLN A 219 11.63 -8.23 -28.50
CA GLN A 219 10.31 -8.61 -29.03
C GLN A 219 9.76 -9.87 -28.34
N ARG A 220 10.62 -10.87 -28.08
CA ARG A 220 10.23 -12.08 -27.33
C ARG A 220 9.82 -11.75 -25.90
N ASN A 221 10.59 -10.91 -25.19
CA ASN A 221 10.26 -10.49 -23.83
C ASN A 221 8.98 -9.64 -23.77
N ARG A 222 8.72 -8.79 -24.77
CA ARG A 222 7.47 -8.03 -24.87
C ARG A 222 6.25 -8.92 -25.12
N ARG A 223 6.38 -9.98 -25.92
CA ARG A 223 5.31 -10.97 -26.11
C ARG A 223 5.02 -11.75 -24.84
N ILE A 224 6.06 -12.15 -24.09
CA ILE A 224 5.90 -12.83 -22.80
C ILE A 224 5.22 -11.89 -21.78
N ALA A 225 5.65 -10.63 -21.70
CA ALA A 225 5.03 -9.63 -20.83
C ALA A 225 3.55 -9.36 -21.21
N ALA A 226 3.24 -9.31 -22.51
CA ALA A 226 1.87 -9.14 -22.98
C ALA A 226 0.98 -10.35 -22.64
N LEU A 227 1.50 -11.58 -22.77
CA LEU A 227 0.77 -12.79 -22.36
C LEU A 227 0.52 -12.82 -20.85
N LEU A 228 1.52 -12.46 -20.04
CA LEU A 228 1.36 -12.34 -18.59
C LEU A 228 0.32 -11.28 -18.21
N ALA A 229 0.33 -10.13 -18.88
CA ALA A 229 -0.67 -9.08 -18.65
C ALA A 229 -2.10 -9.55 -19.02
N ILE A 230 -2.26 -10.33 -20.09
CA ILE A 230 -3.55 -10.91 -20.47
C ILE A 230 -4.02 -11.94 -19.45
N ILE A 231 -3.13 -12.79 -18.95
CA ILE A 231 -3.46 -13.79 -17.91
C ILE A 231 -3.88 -13.10 -16.61
N ILE A 232 -3.14 -12.07 -16.19
CA ILE A 232 -3.48 -11.28 -15.00
C ILE A 232 -4.81 -10.56 -15.20
N GLY A 233 -5.02 -9.93 -16.37
CA GLY A 233 -6.28 -9.28 -16.70
C GLY A 233 -7.46 -10.25 -16.72
N ALA A 234 -7.28 -11.45 -17.26
CA ALA A 234 -8.29 -12.52 -17.26
C ALA A 234 -8.58 -13.02 -15.84
N GLY A 235 -7.56 -13.15 -14.99
CA GLY A 235 -7.73 -13.52 -13.58
C GLY A 235 -8.50 -12.45 -12.78
N ILE A 236 -8.18 -11.17 -12.99
CA ILE A 236 -8.89 -10.04 -12.38
C ILE A 236 -10.35 -10.01 -12.86
N TRP A 237 -10.59 -10.17 -14.17
CA TRP A 237 -11.94 -10.23 -14.73
C TRP A 237 -12.74 -11.38 -14.11
N TYR A 238 -12.15 -12.58 -14.03
CA TYR A 238 -12.81 -13.77 -13.51
C TYR A 238 -13.17 -13.65 -12.02
N GLY A 239 -12.30 -13.05 -11.21
CA GLY A 239 -12.49 -12.92 -9.76
C GLY A 239 -13.43 -11.78 -9.34
N PHE A 240 -13.44 -10.66 -10.07
CA PHE A 240 -14.18 -9.46 -9.67
C PHE A 240 -15.53 -9.29 -10.41
N LEU A 241 -15.59 -9.64 -11.69
CA LEU A 241 -16.77 -9.47 -12.55
C LEU A 241 -17.32 -10.78 -13.11
N GLY A 242 -16.60 -11.88 -12.94
CA GLY A 242 -16.91 -13.20 -13.48
C GLY A 242 -17.72 -14.10 -12.53
N PRO A 243 -18.02 -15.34 -12.96
CA PRO A 243 -18.84 -16.31 -12.23
C PRO A 243 -18.24 -16.80 -10.90
N GLY A 244 -17.03 -16.36 -10.54
CA GLY A 244 -16.38 -16.64 -9.25
C GLY A 244 -16.63 -15.58 -8.17
N SER A 245 -17.27 -14.46 -8.50
CA SER A 245 -17.63 -13.43 -7.51
C SER A 245 -18.71 -13.98 -6.56
N LYS A 246 -18.56 -13.74 -5.25
CA LYS A 246 -19.51 -14.25 -4.24
C LYS A 246 -20.27 -13.08 -3.62
N VAL A 247 -21.59 -13.09 -3.75
CA VAL A 247 -22.50 -12.10 -3.16
C VAL A 247 -22.85 -12.54 -1.74
N VAL A 248 -22.80 -11.59 -0.80
CA VAL A 248 -23.15 -11.85 0.60
C VAL A 248 -24.67 -11.77 0.76
N VAL A 249 -25.27 -12.80 1.33
CA VAL A 249 -26.70 -12.86 1.60
C VAL A 249 -26.99 -12.12 2.92
N PRO A 250 -27.87 -11.09 2.93
CA PRO A 250 -28.26 -10.42 4.16
C PRO A 250 -29.07 -11.37 5.07
N SER A 251 -29.19 -11.04 6.36
CA SER A 251 -30.05 -11.83 7.24
C SER A 251 -31.51 -11.61 6.87
N LEU A 252 -32.18 -12.69 6.44
CA LEU A 252 -33.60 -12.68 6.07
C LEU A 252 -34.52 -13.10 7.23
N ALA A 253 -33.95 -13.46 8.38
CA ALA A 253 -34.70 -13.93 9.54
C ALA A 253 -35.64 -12.84 10.07
N GLY A 254 -36.92 -13.18 10.25
CA GLY A 254 -37.96 -12.29 10.76
C GLY A 254 -38.60 -11.34 9.73
N LEU A 255 -38.10 -11.32 8.49
CA LEU A 255 -38.71 -10.60 7.37
C LEU A 255 -39.89 -11.38 6.79
N THR A 256 -40.81 -10.67 6.13
CA THR A 256 -41.84 -11.29 5.31
C THR A 256 -41.26 -11.74 3.97
N VAL A 257 -41.91 -12.70 3.31
CA VAL A 257 -41.49 -13.19 1.97
C VAL A 257 -41.36 -12.03 0.97
N LYS A 258 -42.28 -11.06 1.00
CA LYS A 258 -42.27 -9.91 0.08
C LYS A 258 -41.06 -8.99 0.29
N GLU A 259 -40.73 -8.70 1.55
CA GLU A 259 -39.58 -7.87 1.91
C GLU A 259 -38.27 -8.58 1.57
N ALA A 260 -38.18 -9.88 1.88
CA ALA A 260 -37.03 -10.70 1.55
C ALA A 260 -36.79 -10.77 0.03
N THR A 261 -37.85 -10.97 -0.77
CA THR A 261 -37.74 -10.95 -2.24
C THR A 261 -37.22 -9.60 -2.77
N SER A 262 -37.66 -8.48 -2.20
CA SER A 262 -37.16 -7.16 -2.62
C SER A 262 -35.68 -7.00 -2.31
N THR A 263 -35.26 -7.33 -1.09
CA THR A 263 -33.85 -7.21 -0.68
C THR A 263 -32.90 -8.11 -1.47
N LEU A 264 -33.37 -9.30 -1.88
CA LEU A 264 -32.59 -10.21 -2.70
C LEU A 264 -32.56 -9.79 -4.18
N LYS A 265 -33.64 -9.21 -4.69
CA LYS A 265 -33.70 -8.70 -6.06
C LYS A 265 -32.70 -7.57 -6.31
N ASP A 266 -32.51 -6.69 -5.33
CA ASP A 266 -31.49 -5.63 -5.38
C ASP A 266 -30.05 -6.19 -5.45
N LEU A 267 -29.86 -7.43 -4.99
CA LEU A 267 -28.59 -8.16 -5.02
C LEU A 267 -28.49 -9.16 -6.19
N GLY A 268 -29.51 -9.23 -7.05
CA GLY A 268 -29.57 -10.18 -8.16
C GLY A 268 -29.72 -11.64 -7.73
N LEU A 269 -30.32 -11.90 -6.57
CA LEU A 269 -30.55 -13.24 -6.01
C LEU A 269 -32.03 -13.62 -6.11
N SER A 270 -32.32 -14.90 -6.30
CA SER A 270 -33.69 -15.45 -6.29
C SER A 270 -34.02 -16.03 -4.93
N LEU A 271 -35.29 -15.94 -4.51
CA LEU A 271 -35.79 -16.57 -3.28
C LEU A 271 -36.67 -17.76 -3.65
N ASP A 272 -36.45 -18.89 -2.99
CA ASP A 272 -37.32 -20.06 -3.08
C ASP A 272 -37.79 -20.50 -1.68
N VAL A 273 -39.01 -20.99 -1.58
CA VAL A 273 -39.61 -21.42 -0.32
C VAL A 273 -39.44 -22.93 -0.19
N ALA A 274 -38.48 -23.36 0.61
CA ALA A 274 -38.15 -24.77 0.74
C ALA A 274 -39.08 -25.52 1.69
N THR A 275 -39.38 -24.94 2.87
CA THR A 275 -40.18 -25.60 3.90
C THR A 275 -41.01 -24.61 4.73
N GLU A 276 -42.07 -25.10 5.36
CA GLU A 276 -42.89 -24.33 6.31
C GLU A 276 -42.95 -25.07 7.64
N GLU A 277 -42.50 -24.44 8.73
CA GLU A 277 -42.40 -25.03 10.07
C GLU A 277 -43.17 -24.21 11.12
N PHE A 278 -43.67 -24.88 12.16
CA PHE A 278 -44.30 -24.19 13.29
C PHE A 278 -43.22 -23.62 14.22
N SER A 279 -43.39 -22.38 14.65
CA SER A 279 -42.47 -21.72 15.59
C SER A 279 -43.26 -21.02 16.69
N GLU A 280 -42.86 -21.25 17.94
CA GLU A 280 -43.46 -20.58 19.09
C GLU A 280 -43.00 -19.11 19.23
N ASP A 281 -41.85 -18.78 18.67
CA ASP A 281 -41.22 -17.46 18.82
C ASP A 281 -41.49 -16.54 17.62
N ILE A 282 -41.71 -17.11 16.44
CA ILE A 282 -41.84 -16.37 15.19
C ILE A 282 -43.32 -16.37 14.73
N PRO A 283 -43.91 -15.18 14.47
CA PRO A 283 -45.25 -15.07 13.91
C PRO A 283 -45.41 -15.75 12.54
N ASP A 284 -46.64 -16.17 12.25
CA ASP A 284 -47.02 -16.72 10.95
C ASP A 284 -46.64 -15.80 9.78
N GLY A 285 -46.14 -16.39 8.69
CA GLY A 285 -45.74 -15.69 7.47
C GLY A 285 -44.37 -15.02 7.50
N LYS A 286 -43.57 -15.22 8.56
CA LYS A 286 -42.19 -14.72 8.66
C LYS A 286 -41.15 -15.81 8.44
N ILE A 287 -39.98 -15.43 7.95
CA ILE A 287 -38.87 -16.36 7.71
C ILE A 287 -38.21 -16.75 9.03
N ILE A 288 -38.12 -18.06 9.29
CA ILE A 288 -37.42 -18.66 10.44
C ILE A 288 -35.93 -18.72 10.15
N THR A 289 -35.56 -19.36 9.04
CA THR A 289 -34.17 -19.56 8.63
C THR A 289 -34.06 -19.43 7.11
N SER A 290 -32.83 -19.16 6.65
CA SER A 290 -32.48 -19.18 5.23
C SER A 290 -31.25 -20.06 5.02
N SER A 291 -31.19 -20.72 3.86
CA SER A 291 -30.04 -21.46 3.37
C SER A 291 -29.56 -20.81 2.06
N PRO A 292 -28.36 -20.20 2.06
CA PRO A 292 -27.46 -20.02 3.19
C PRO A 292 -27.97 -19.00 4.23
N ALA A 293 -27.45 -19.12 5.46
CA ALA A 293 -27.76 -18.22 6.56
C ALA A 293 -27.23 -16.80 6.31
N GLY A 294 -27.74 -15.81 7.06
CA GLY A 294 -27.28 -14.42 6.96
C GLY A 294 -25.76 -14.29 7.11
N GLY A 295 -25.13 -13.57 6.17
CA GLY A 295 -23.67 -13.49 6.04
C GLY A 295 -23.04 -14.58 5.16
N GLY A 296 -23.85 -15.55 4.71
CA GLY A 296 -23.46 -16.58 3.76
C GLY A 296 -23.13 -16.00 2.38
N ARG A 297 -22.42 -16.78 1.57
CA ARG A 297 -21.91 -16.35 0.25
C ARG A 297 -22.47 -17.22 -0.85
N VAL A 298 -23.17 -16.61 -1.79
CA VAL A 298 -23.79 -17.29 -2.95
C VAL A 298 -23.20 -16.73 -4.25
N SER A 299 -23.15 -17.56 -5.29
CA SER A 299 -22.80 -17.09 -6.63
C SER A 299 -23.79 -16.03 -7.13
N PRO A 300 -23.40 -15.17 -8.09
CA PRO A 300 -24.29 -14.18 -8.67
C PRO A 300 -25.42 -14.93 -9.40
N ASN A 301 -26.67 -14.49 -9.26
CA ASN A 301 -27.88 -15.19 -9.73
C ASN A 301 -28.21 -16.51 -9.02
N GLY A 302 -27.63 -16.78 -7.85
CA GLY A 302 -28.01 -17.96 -7.07
C GLY A 302 -29.38 -17.82 -6.39
N THR A 303 -29.87 -18.96 -5.91
CA THR A 303 -31.14 -19.07 -5.18
C THR A 303 -30.86 -19.18 -3.69
N VAL A 304 -31.69 -18.51 -2.87
CA VAL A 304 -31.69 -18.60 -1.42
C VAL A 304 -32.97 -19.29 -1.00
N ASP A 305 -32.83 -20.43 -0.33
CA ASP A 305 -33.95 -21.21 0.17
C ASP A 305 -34.36 -20.67 1.54
N VAL A 306 -35.66 -20.47 1.77
CA VAL A 306 -36.17 -19.97 3.06
C VAL A 306 -37.17 -20.93 3.68
N THR A 307 -37.14 -21.01 5.00
CA THR A 307 -38.12 -21.72 5.82
C THR A 307 -39.07 -20.72 6.46
N ILE A 308 -40.38 -20.85 6.20
CA ILE A 308 -41.40 -19.91 6.67
C ILE A 308 -42.08 -20.45 7.93
N SER A 309 -42.41 -19.55 8.86
CA SER A 309 -43.17 -19.89 10.05
C SER A 309 -44.67 -19.99 9.77
N LYS A 310 -45.29 -21.08 10.24
CA LYS A 310 -46.75 -21.26 10.36
C LYS A 310 -47.32 -20.70 11.67
N GLY A 311 -46.48 -20.02 12.47
CA GLY A 311 -46.82 -19.58 13.81
C GLY A 311 -46.88 -20.73 14.83
N LYS A 312 -47.55 -20.46 15.95
CA LYS A 312 -47.63 -21.38 17.09
C LYS A 312 -48.46 -22.61 16.76
N GLU A 313 -48.00 -23.78 17.18
CA GLU A 313 -48.79 -25.00 17.01
C GLU A 313 -50.01 -24.93 17.96
N ARG A 314 -51.21 -24.96 17.38
CA ARG A 314 -52.47 -24.88 18.14
C ARG A 314 -53.19 -26.21 18.07
N TYR A 315 -53.37 -26.83 19.24
CA TYR A 315 -54.19 -28.01 19.40
C TYR A 315 -55.62 -27.59 19.75
N ALA A 316 -56.61 -28.15 19.05
CA ALA A 316 -58.00 -27.93 19.39
C ALA A 316 -58.32 -28.65 20.70
N VAL A 317 -58.82 -27.92 21.70
CA VAL A 317 -59.27 -28.52 22.95
C VAL A 317 -60.65 -29.14 22.73
N PRO A 318 -60.81 -30.47 22.82
CA PRO A 318 -62.11 -31.11 22.65
C PRO A 318 -63.06 -30.71 23.79
N ASN A 319 -64.36 -30.64 23.49
CA ASN A 319 -65.36 -30.41 24.53
C ASN A 319 -65.57 -31.70 25.35
N LEU A 320 -65.20 -31.67 26.63
CA LEU A 320 -65.26 -32.82 27.52
C LEU A 320 -66.52 -32.85 28.40
N GLN A 321 -67.43 -31.89 28.25
CA GLN A 321 -68.64 -31.81 29.08
C GLN A 321 -69.57 -33.01 28.85
N GLY A 322 -69.85 -33.76 29.92
CA GLY A 322 -70.77 -34.90 29.91
C GLY A 322 -70.14 -36.24 29.49
N LEU A 323 -68.83 -36.29 29.22
CA LEU A 323 -68.12 -37.53 28.92
C LEU A 323 -67.64 -38.23 30.20
N LYS A 324 -67.51 -39.57 30.12
CA LYS A 324 -66.85 -40.35 31.17
C LYS A 324 -65.34 -40.07 31.15
N GLN A 325 -64.71 -40.15 32.32
CA GLN A 325 -63.31 -39.78 32.52
C GLN A 325 -62.35 -40.54 31.58
N ASP A 326 -62.56 -41.83 31.39
CA ASP A 326 -61.81 -42.69 30.48
C ASP A 326 -61.88 -42.22 29.02
N VAL A 327 -63.07 -41.85 28.55
CA VAL A 327 -63.28 -41.32 27.19
C VAL A 327 -62.68 -39.91 27.04
N ALA A 328 -62.79 -39.08 28.07
CA ALA A 328 -62.21 -37.74 28.07
C ALA A 328 -60.67 -37.77 28.03
N GLU A 329 -60.04 -38.68 28.79
CA GLU A 329 -58.59 -38.88 28.78
C GLU A 329 -58.10 -39.37 27.42
N GLN A 330 -58.85 -40.26 26.76
CA GLN A 330 -58.50 -40.75 25.43
C GLN A 330 -58.59 -39.63 24.39
N GLN A 331 -59.65 -38.80 24.42
CA GLN A 331 -59.80 -37.66 23.51
C GLN A 331 -58.72 -36.59 23.70
N LEU A 332 -58.26 -36.36 24.94
CA LEU A 332 -57.14 -35.46 25.20
C LEU A 332 -55.84 -36.00 24.60
N LYS A 333 -55.55 -37.29 24.80
CA LYS A 333 -54.36 -37.95 24.22
C LYS A 333 -54.38 -37.92 22.69
N ASP A 334 -55.53 -38.16 22.08
CA ASP A 334 -55.71 -38.11 20.62
C ASP A 334 -55.43 -36.70 20.06
N ASN A 335 -55.65 -35.65 20.85
CA ASN A 335 -55.35 -34.25 20.49
C ASN A 335 -53.97 -33.78 21.00
N LYS A 336 -53.10 -34.68 21.43
CA LYS A 336 -51.77 -34.40 22.02
C LYS A 336 -51.80 -33.47 23.24
N LEU A 337 -52.90 -33.52 24.01
CA LEU A 337 -53.09 -32.77 25.25
C LEU A 337 -52.91 -33.69 26.47
N VAL A 338 -52.45 -33.13 27.59
CA VAL A 338 -52.24 -33.86 28.85
C VAL A 338 -53.26 -33.41 29.89
N LEU A 339 -53.80 -34.34 30.67
CA LEU A 339 -54.67 -34.05 31.81
C LEU A 339 -53.79 -33.51 32.96
N GLY A 340 -54.04 -32.27 33.38
CA GLY A 340 -53.32 -31.58 34.46
C GLY A 340 -54.06 -31.57 35.79
#